data_AF-A0A073B7C1-F1
#
_entry.id   AF-A0A073B7C1-F1
#
_cell.length_a   1.000
_cell.length_b   1.000
_cell.length_c   1.000
_cell.angle_alpha   90.00
_cell.angle_beta   90.00
_cell.angle_gamma   90.00
#
_symmetry.space_group_name_H-M   'P 1'
#
loop_
_entity.id
_entity.type
_entity.pdbx_description
1 polymer ?
#
loop_
_entity_poly.entity_id
_entity_poly.type
_entity_poly.pdbx_seq_one_letter_code
_entity_poly.pdbx_strand_id
1 'polypeptide(L)'
;MRPHIESIKESRRAGFSFLYLPNLKNIAAIQGFRQAHGVMDVYSAASVSDAVAARYRLDDLDRNRPCPLWTAHGSVSDVVTELLRLPPHGSPGAPSLALALPGDLSLPSTVR
;
A
#
# COMPACT_ATOMS: atom_id res chain seq x y z
N MET A 1 17.39 -9.98 16.72
CA MET A 1 16.13 -10.37 16.04
C MET A 1 16.10 -9.77 14.64
N ARG A 2 15.42 -10.38 13.66
CA ARG A 2 15.26 -9.84 12.29
C ARG A 2 13.81 -9.39 12.10
N PRO A 3 13.43 -8.16 12.52
CA PRO A 3 12.03 -7.73 12.62
C PRO A 3 11.27 -7.82 11.29
N HIS A 4 11.91 -7.46 10.18
CA HIS A 4 11.32 -7.55 8.83
C HIS A 4 10.87 -8.96 8.43
N ILE A 5 11.60 -10.02 8.86
CA ILE A 5 11.20 -11.40 8.56
C ILE A 5 9.90 -11.73 9.30
N GLU A 6 9.77 -11.29 10.56
CA GLU A 6 8.56 -11.53 11.33
C GLU A 6 7.38 -10.77 10.74
N SER A 7 7.55 -9.51 10.34
CA SER A 7 6.52 -8.74 9.66
C SER A 7 6.06 -9.41 8.36
N ILE A 8 6.98 -9.98 7.57
CA ILE A 8 6.61 -10.74 6.36
C ILE A 8 5.81 -12.00 6.73
N LYS A 9 6.18 -12.73 7.78
CA LYS A 9 5.41 -13.88 8.26
C LYS A 9 4.02 -13.48 8.77
N GLU A 10 3.92 -12.40 9.53
CA GLU A 10 2.64 -11.87 10.02
C GLU A 10 1.73 -11.45 8.87
N SER A 11 2.25 -10.72 7.87
CA SER A 11 1.46 -10.38 6.68
C SER A 11 1.00 -11.64 5.92
N ARG A 12 1.83 -12.69 5.81
CA ARG A 12 1.40 -13.98 5.25
C ARG A 12 0.27 -14.62 6.06
N ARG A 13 0.38 -14.66 7.40
CA ARG A 13 -0.69 -15.16 8.28
C ARG A 13 -1.98 -14.37 8.11
N ALA A 14 -1.87 -13.06 7.85
CA ALA A 14 -2.99 -12.17 7.60
C ALA A 14 -3.57 -12.27 6.17
N GLY A 15 -3.05 -13.17 5.32
CA GLY A 15 -3.59 -13.46 3.99
C GLY A 15 -2.87 -12.79 2.83
N PHE A 16 -1.70 -12.18 3.05
CA PHE A 16 -0.91 -11.61 1.95
C PHE A 16 -0.28 -12.72 1.09
N SER A 17 -0.40 -12.53 -0.23
CA SER A 17 0.36 -13.23 -1.25
C SER A 17 1.52 -12.36 -1.73
N PHE A 18 2.55 -12.98 -2.31
CA PHE A 18 3.79 -12.30 -2.65
C PHE A 18 4.20 -12.56 -4.08
N LEU A 19 4.71 -11.52 -4.74
CA LEU A 19 5.38 -11.61 -6.02
C LEU A 19 6.70 -10.85 -5.98
N TYR A 20 7.63 -11.26 -6.84
CA TYR A 20 8.85 -10.51 -7.09
C TYR A 20 8.61 -9.54 -8.23
N LEU A 21 8.88 -8.26 -8.01
CA LEU A 21 8.85 -7.26 -9.07
C LEU A 21 10.23 -7.24 -9.75
N PRO A 22 10.33 -7.56 -11.04
CA PRO A 22 11.58 -7.49 -11.77
C PRO A 22 11.98 -6.04 -12.07
N ASN A 23 13.28 -5.77 -12.13
CA ASN A 23 13.91 -4.62 -12.78
C ASN A 23 14.71 -5.15 -13.98
N LEU A 24 15.08 -4.27 -14.92
CA LEU A 24 15.92 -4.53 -16.10
C LEU A 24 17.24 -5.24 -15.80
N LYS A 25 17.70 -5.28 -14.54
CA LYS A 25 18.97 -5.90 -14.13
C LYS A 25 18.86 -7.00 -13.06
N ASN A 26 17.79 -7.05 -12.25
CA ASN A 26 17.62 -7.94 -11.07
C ASN A 26 16.20 -7.80 -10.47
N ILE A 27 15.89 -8.50 -9.37
CA ILE A 27 14.68 -8.24 -8.56
C ILE A 27 14.73 -6.79 -8.04
N ALA A 28 13.71 -6.00 -8.35
CA ALA A 28 13.55 -4.60 -7.93
C ALA A 28 13.01 -4.49 -6.50
N ALA A 29 12.01 -5.32 -6.19
CA ALA A 29 11.28 -5.29 -4.93
C ALA A 29 10.52 -6.59 -4.71
N ILE A 30 10.15 -6.86 -3.47
CA ILE A 30 9.10 -7.82 -3.13
C ILE A 30 7.80 -7.04 -2.99
N GLN A 31 6.73 -7.50 -3.64
CA GLN A 31 5.40 -6.94 -3.46
C GLN A 31 4.51 -7.95 -2.73
N GLY A 32 3.96 -7.53 -1.59
CA GLY A 32 2.90 -8.24 -0.89
C GLY A 32 1.56 -7.61 -1.22
N PHE A 33 0.54 -8.44 -1.50
CA PHE A 33 -0.81 -7.96 -1.74
C PHE A 33 -1.86 -8.88 -1.08
N ARG A 34 -2.98 -8.29 -0.67
CA ARG A 34 -4.14 -8.99 -0.12
C ARG A 34 -5.41 -8.29 -0.56
N GLN A 35 -6.38 -9.07 -1.05
CA GLN A 35 -7.72 -8.57 -1.33
C GLN A 35 -8.67 -9.03 -0.24
N ALA A 36 -9.39 -8.10 0.38
CA ALA A 36 -10.39 -8.40 1.40
C ALA A 36 -11.37 -7.23 1.52
N HIS A 37 -12.65 -7.51 1.79
CA HIS A 37 -13.68 -6.50 2.07
C HIS A 37 -13.79 -5.37 1.01
N GLY A 38 -13.63 -5.68 -0.28
CA GLY A 38 -13.76 -4.67 -1.34
C GLY A 38 -12.53 -3.76 -1.51
N VAL A 39 -11.43 -4.05 -0.82
CA VAL A 39 -10.16 -3.31 -0.97
C VAL A 39 -9.00 -4.24 -1.32
N MET A 40 -7.97 -3.66 -1.94
CA MET A 40 -6.66 -4.26 -2.09
C MET A 40 -5.66 -3.53 -1.20
N ASP A 41 -5.09 -4.27 -0.25
CA ASP A 41 -3.93 -3.86 0.53
C ASP A 41 -2.68 -4.31 -0.21
N VAL A 42 -1.72 -3.41 -0.40
CA VAL A 42 -0.45 -3.70 -1.06
C VAL A 42 0.70 -3.05 -0.32
N TYR A 43 1.85 -3.70 -0.30
CA TYR A 43 3.12 -3.05 -0.01
C TYR A 43 4.22 -3.55 -0.94
N SER A 44 5.15 -2.67 -1.29
CA SER A 44 6.33 -3.01 -2.08
C SER A 44 7.57 -2.62 -1.31
N ALA A 45 8.53 -3.54 -1.19
CA ALA A 45 9.76 -3.34 -0.44
C ALA A 45 10.97 -3.53 -1.36
N ALA A 46 11.71 -2.44 -1.60
CA ALA A 46 12.98 -2.47 -2.33
C ALA A 46 14.15 -2.85 -1.40
N SER A 47 14.03 -2.51 -0.12
CA SER A 47 14.95 -2.94 0.94
C SER A 47 14.22 -3.11 2.27
N VAL A 48 14.93 -3.54 3.31
CA VAL A 48 14.37 -3.69 4.66
C VAL A 48 13.89 -2.34 5.23
N SER A 49 14.57 -1.25 4.88
CA SER A 49 14.30 0.10 5.38
C SER A 49 13.53 0.98 4.39
N ASP A 50 13.22 0.46 3.20
CA ASP A 50 12.54 1.21 2.14
C ASP A 50 11.40 0.38 1.56
N ALA A 51 10.20 0.67 2.07
CA ALA A 51 8.96 0.07 1.66
C ALA A 51 7.85 1.13 1.59
N VAL A 52 6.95 0.95 0.63
CA VAL A 52 5.74 1.76 0.47
C VAL A 52 4.55 0.84 0.58
N ALA A 53 3.54 1.24 1.35
CA ALA A 53 2.27 0.54 1.46
C ALA A 53 1.10 1.44 1.05
N ALA A 54 0.05 0.83 0.54
CA ALA A 54 -1.17 1.51 0.15
C ALA A 54 -2.39 0.60 0.27
N ARG A 55 -3.56 1.22 0.44
CA ARG A 55 -4.87 0.56 0.31
C ARG A 55 -5.63 1.19 -0.83
N TYR A 56 -6.21 0.39 -1.71
CA TYR A 56 -7.05 0.84 -2.82
C TYR A 56 -8.44 0.21 -2.74
N ARG A 57 -9.46 0.90 -3.26
CA ARG A 57 -10.74 0.24 -3.58
C ARG A 57 -10.55 -0.69 -4.76
N LEU A 58 -11.14 -1.88 -4.71
CA LEU A 58 -11.09 -2.81 -5.85
C LEU A 58 -11.72 -2.20 -7.10
N ASP A 59 -12.87 -1.53 -6.95
CA ASP A 59 -13.61 -0.88 -8.04
C ASP A 59 -12.82 0.24 -8.74
N ASP A 60 -11.78 0.78 -8.08
CA ASP A 60 -10.95 1.84 -8.64
C ASP A 60 -9.70 1.30 -9.37
N LEU A 61 -9.38 -0.01 -9.26
CA LEU A 61 -8.14 -0.58 -9.80
C LEU A 61 -8.07 -0.60 -11.33
N ASP A 62 -9.22 -0.65 -12.02
CA ASP A 62 -9.28 -0.61 -13.48
C ASP A 62 -9.03 0.80 -14.03
N ARG A 63 -8.97 1.82 -13.16
CA ARG A 63 -8.63 3.18 -13.58
C ARG A 63 -7.16 3.27 -13.92
N ASN A 64 -6.84 4.10 -14.91
CA ASN A 64 -5.46 4.30 -15.36
C ASN A 64 -4.50 4.78 -14.25
N ARG A 65 -5.05 5.42 -13.21
CA ARG A 65 -4.29 5.91 -12.04
C ARG A 65 -5.17 5.80 -10.78
N PRO A 66 -5.24 4.63 -10.13
CA PRO A 66 -6.08 4.46 -8.94
C PRO A 66 -5.56 5.32 -7.79
N CYS A 67 -6.45 6.06 -7.14
CA CYS A 67 -6.10 6.86 -5.96
C CYS A 67 -6.18 5.98 -4.70
N PRO A 68 -5.13 5.94 -3.87
CA PRO A 68 -5.15 5.15 -2.64
C PRO A 68 -6.09 5.78 -1.61
N LEU A 69 -6.75 4.96 -0.80
CA LEU A 69 -7.48 5.41 0.38
C LEU A 69 -6.55 5.74 1.55
N TRP A 70 -5.35 5.15 1.54
CA TRP A 70 -4.35 5.27 2.58
C TRP A 70 -2.97 4.91 2.02
N THR A 71 -1.92 5.54 2.54
CA THR A 71 -0.53 5.26 2.18
C THR A 71 0.39 5.38 3.39
N ALA A 72 1.48 4.60 3.42
CA ALA A 72 2.61 4.80 4.32
C ALA A 72 3.95 4.51 3.61
N HIS A 73 5.02 5.09 4.13
CA HIS A 73 6.40 4.86 3.68
C HIS A 73 7.30 4.67 4.90
N GLY A 74 8.26 3.75 4.82
CA GLY A 74 9.20 3.49 5.91
C GLY A 74 9.83 2.11 5.80
N SER A 75 10.18 1.51 6.94
CA SER A 75 10.70 0.15 6.97
C SER A 75 9.60 -0.87 6.68
N VAL A 76 9.98 -2.08 6.25
CA VAL A 76 9.04 -3.21 6.06
C VAL A 76 8.23 -3.47 7.34
N SER A 77 8.85 -3.30 8.51
CA SER A 77 8.18 -3.54 9.78
C SER A 77 7.09 -2.51 10.05
N ASP A 78 7.39 -1.24 9.80
CA ASP A 78 6.48 -0.13 10.10
C ASP A 78 5.26 -0.17 9.18
N VAL A 79 5.50 -0.26 7.87
CA VAL A 79 4.41 -0.24 6.89
C VAL A 79 3.49 -1.45 7.00
N VAL A 80 4.04 -2.65 7.29
CA VAL A 80 3.21 -3.84 7.52
C VAL A 80 2.39 -3.70 8.80
N THR A 81 3.00 -3.19 9.87
CA THR A 81 2.30 -2.97 11.15
C THR A 81 1.14 -1.99 10.97
N GLU A 82 1.36 -0.89 10.29
CA GLU A 82 0.31 0.09 10.01
C GLU A 82 -0.79 -0.49 9.11
N LEU A 83 -0.42 -1.18 8.04
CA LEU A 83 -1.36 -1.79 7.11
C LEU A 83 -2.26 -2.84 7.79
N LEU A 84 -1.70 -3.64 8.70
CA LEU A 84 -2.45 -4.64 9.48
C LEU A 84 -3.33 -4.03 10.58
N ARG A 85 -3.04 -2.80 11.03
CA ARG A 85 -3.87 -2.06 12.00
C ARG A 85 -5.06 -1.37 11.34
N LEU A 86 -5.09 -1.26 10.01
CA LEU A 86 -6.21 -0.63 9.33
C LEU A 86 -7.50 -1.42 9.60
N PRO A 87 -8.59 -0.74 10.02
CA PRO A 87 -9.89 -1.37 10.16
C PRO A 87 -10.38 -1.97 8.83
N PRO A 88 -11.24 -3.00 8.85
CA PRO A 88 -11.87 -3.51 7.63
C PRO A 88 -12.55 -2.38 6.84
N HIS A 89 -12.49 -2.42 5.50
CA HIS A 89 -13.16 -1.39 4.71
C HIS A 89 -14.67 -1.36 4.98
N GLY A 90 -15.23 -0.14 5.08
CA GLY A 90 -16.63 0.08 5.45
C GLY A 90 -16.90 0.08 6.97
N SER A 91 -15.95 -0.29 7.82
CA SER A 91 -16.11 -0.17 9.27
C SER A 91 -15.85 1.26 9.77
N PRO A 92 -16.37 1.65 10.94
CA PRO A 92 -16.01 2.92 11.57
C PRO A 92 -14.49 3.09 11.69
N GLY A 93 -13.98 4.27 11.34
CA GLY A 93 -12.55 4.58 11.37
C GLY A 93 -11.73 4.02 10.20
N ALA A 94 -12.32 3.25 9.29
CA ALA A 94 -11.64 2.78 8.10
C ALA A 94 -11.38 3.95 7.13
N PRO A 95 -10.19 4.02 6.49
CA PRO A 95 -9.95 4.97 5.41
C PRO A 95 -10.97 4.80 4.30
N SER A 96 -11.68 5.89 3.97
CA SER A 96 -12.76 5.90 2.99
C SER A 96 -12.61 7.02 1.96
N LEU A 97 -11.77 8.03 2.18
CA LEU A 97 -11.53 9.09 1.20
C LEU A 97 -10.32 8.74 0.35
N ALA A 98 -10.46 8.83 -0.98
CA ALA A 98 -9.33 8.67 -1.89
C ALA A 98 -8.38 9.86 -1.77
N LEU A 99 -7.10 9.59 -1.59
CA LEU A 99 -6.03 10.58 -1.52
C LEU A 99 -5.69 11.05 -2.93
N ALA A 100 -5.52 12.37 -3.10
CA ALA A 100 -5.02 12.93 -4.34
C ALA A 100 -3.58 12.48 -4.58
N LEU A 101 -3.26 12.11 -5.82
CA LEU A 101 -1.90 11.73 -6.16
C LEU A 101 -1.06 13.00 -6.39
N PRO A 102 0.25 12.97 -6.07
CA PRO A 102 1.15 14.05 -6.44
C PRO A 102 1.05 14.31 -7.95
N GLY A 103 0.69 15.54 -8.32
CA GLY A 103 0.41 15.96 -9.70
C GLY A 103 -1.05 16.29 -10.02
N ASP A 104 -2.02 15.87 -9.18
CA ASP A 104 -3.44 16.21 -9.38
C ASP A 104 -3.84 17.55 -8.71
N LEU A 105 -2.91 18.18 -8.00
CA LEU A 105 -3.07 19.52 -7.43
C LEU A 105 -3.03 20.56 -8.55
N SER A 106 -4.17 20.78 -9.19
CA SER A 106 -4.39 21.99 -9.96
C SER A 106 -4.24 23.18 -9.02
N LEU A 107 -3.24 24.03 -9.24
CA LEU A 107 -3.16 25.32 -8.58
C LEU A 107 -4.46 26.07 -8.92
N PRO A 108 -5.17 26.69 -7.95
CA PRO A 108 -6.26 27.58 -8.30
C PRO A 108 -5.66 28.67 -9.19
N SER A 109 -6.13 28.74 -10.43
CA SER A 109 -5.78 29.86 -11.32
C SER A 109 -6.30 31.13 -10.65
N THR A 110 -5.40 31.90 -10.06
CA THR A 110 -5.71 33.20 -9.48
C THR A 110 -6.26 34.08 -10.59
N VAL A 111 -7.58 34.30 -10.57
CA VAL A 111 -8.22 35.28 -11.44
C VAL A 111 -8.16 36.63 -10.73
N ARG A 112 -7.43 37.54 -11.37
CA ARG A 112 -7.27 39.00 -11.19
C ARG A 112 -6.00 39.46 -10.48
#